data_AF-A0A850P327-F1
#
_entry.id   AF-A0A850P327-F1
#
_cell.length_a   1.000
_cell.length_b   1.000
_cell.length_c   1.000
_cell.angle_alpha   90.00
_cell.angle_beta   90.00
_cell.angle_gamma   90.00
#
_symmetry.space_group_name_H-M   'P 1'
#
loop_
_entity.id
_entity.type
_entity.pdbx_description
1 polymer ?
#
loop_
_entity_poly.entity_id
_entity_poly.type
_entity_poly.pdbx_seq_one_letter_code
_entity_poly.pdbx_strand_id
1 'polypeptide(L)'
;MAAPTPALVDPENAYPRPPFPQQSQPWPGLAGKMTPRPDHGETSYRGSGRLAGRKALITGGDSGIGRAAAIAYAREGADVAIAYLPAEEPDAREVIALIRAAGRKAVALPGDLRNRKYCDTLVQRAHRELGGLDILVSNAGRQRHQDSILDISDEQFDETFRTNIYALFYLSKAAIPLMPRGGAIIATASVNAFSPSEILLDYSATKGAIVAFVKSLAKQMVHRGIRVNAVAPGPFWTALQVSGGQTEENIHNFGAETPMGRAGQPVELAPVYVLLASSEASYITGQVYGAAGGTGVG
;
A
#
# COMPACT_ATOMS: atom_id res chain seq x y z
N MET A 1 -6.32 19.69 32.35
CA MET A 1 -5.05 20.10 31.72
C MET A 1 -5.27 20.13 30.22
N ALA A 2 -4.96 21.25 29.54
CA ALA A 2 -5.06 21.30 28.08
C ALA A 2 -4.10 20.26 27.47
N ALA A 3 -4.53 19.55 26.43
CA ALA A 3 -3.63 18.66 25.70
C ALA A 3 -2.45 19.48 25.15
N PRO A 4 -1.20 18.98 25.24
CA PRO A 4 -0.05 19.70 24.72
C PRO A 4 -0.24 19.98 23.23
N THR A 5 0.01 21.22 22.81
CA THR A 5 -0.01 21.61 21.40
C THR A 5 1.04 20.79 20.63
N PRO A 6 0.69 20.12 19.53
CA PRO A 6 1.67 19.44 18.69
C PRO A 6 2.72 20.44 18.21
N ALA A 7 4.00 20.10 18.36
CA ALA A 7 5.08 20.91 17.81
C ALA A 7 5.01 20.88 16.27
N LEU A 8 5.26 22.02 15.63
CA LEU A 8 5.48 22.06 14.18
C LEU A 8 6.76 21.28 13.86
N VAL A 9 6.72 20.45 12.82
CA VAL A 9 7.83 19.64 12.35
C VAL A 9 8.24 20.11 10.97
N ASP A 10 9.53 20.36 10.75
CA ASP A 10 10.08 20.59 9.42
C ASP A 10 10.02 19.29 8.61
N PRO A 11 9.18 19.22 7.55
CA PRO A 11 9.00 17.99 6.79
C PRO A 11 10.26 17.58 6.01
N GLU A 12 11.18 18.50 5.71
CA GLU A 12 12.39 18.18 4.95
C GLU A 12 13.34 17.29 5.77
N ASN A 13 13.37 17.50 7.09
CA ASN A 13 14.30 16.85 8.02
C ASN A 13 13.62 15.88 9.01
N ALA A 14 12.34 15.58 8.81
CA ALA A 14 11.57 14.71 9.70
C ALA A 14 12.01 13.23 9.70
N TYR A 15 12.67 12.78 8.62
CA TYR A 15 13.03 11.38 8.38
C TYR A 15 14.42 11.26 7.75
N PRO A 16 15.03 10.05 7.74
CA PRO A 16 16.35 9.82 7.16
C PRO A 16 16.45 10.31 5.71
N ARG A 17 17.62 10.89 5.38
CA ARG A 17 17.97 11.37 4.04
C ARG A 17 19.12 10.52 3.49
N PRO A 18 19.23 10.38 2.15
CA PRO A 18 20.41 9.75 1.56
C PRO A 18 21.70 10.52 1.90
N PRO A 19 22.88 9.89 1.82
CA PRO A 19 23.11 8.56 1.25
C PRO A 19 22.67 7.40 2.17
N PHE A 20 21.98 6.41 1.59
CA PHE A 20 21.67 5.15 2.26
C PHE A 20 22.76 4.10 1.99
N PRO A 21 22.98 3.13 2.90
CA PRO A 21 23.83 1.99 2.58
C PRO A 21 23.32 1.26 1.33
N GLN A 22 24.23 0.95 0.41
CA GLN A 22 23.93 0.04 -0.69
C GLN A 22 23.49 -1.30 -0.09
N GLN A 23 22.35 -1.79 -0.55
CA GLN A 23 21.77 -3.03 -0.07
C GLN A 23 20.84 -3.62 -1.12
N SER A 24 20.83 -4.95 -1.16
CA SER A 24 19.98 -5.74 -2.04
C SER A 24 19.46 -6.95 -1.26
N GLN A 25 18.26 -7.39 -1.60
CA GLN A 25 17.62 -8.57 -1.03
C GLN A 25 16.98 -9.40 -2.13
N PRO A 26 16.88 -10.74 -1.97
CA PRO A 26 16.04 -11.53 -2.85
C PRO A 26 14.57 -11.11 -2.70
N TRP A 27 13.81 -11.15 -3.81
CA TRP A 27 12.36 -10.97 -3.81
C TRP A 27 11.67 -11.90 -2.80
N PRO A 28 10.69 -11.43 -2.00
CA PRO A 28 10.11 -10.08 -1.96
C PRO A 28 10.83 -9.07 -1.06
N GLY A 29 11.88 -9.48 -0.34
CA GLY A 29 12.58 -8.68 0.65
C GLY A 29 11.87 -8.68 2.01
N LEU A 30 12.57 -8.20 3.04
CA LEU A 30 12.03 -8.00 4.38
C LEU A 30 12.39 -6.60 4.89
N ALA A 31 11.40 -5.86 5.37
CA ALA A 31 11.57 -4.56 6.00
C ALA A 31 12.46 -4.67 7.25
N GLY A 32 12.34 -5.76 8.01
CA GLY A 32 13.20 -6.02 9.17
C GLY A 32 14.69 -6.20 8.87
N LYS A 33 15.07 -6.37 7.60
CA LYS A 33 16.47 -6.49 7.14
C LYS A 33 17.01 -5.25 6.43
N MET A 34 16.21 -4.20 6.29
CA MET A 34 16.63 -2.96 5.65
C MET A 34 17.44 -2.08 6.60
N THR A 35 18.34 -1.27 6.03
CA THR A 35 19.14 -0.28 6.77
C THR A 35 19.04 1.11 6.11
N PRO A 36 18.44 2.12 6.75
CA PRO A 36 17.70 2.03 8.01
C PRO A 36 16.43 1.19 7.84
N ARG A 37 15.88 0.71 8.95
CA ARG A 37 14.57 0.07 8.97
C ARG A 37 13.49 1.12 8.64
N PRO A 38 12.53 0.84 7.74
CA PRO A 38 11.46 1.80 7.43
C PRO A 38 10.58 2.08 8.65
N ASP A 39 10.12 3.34 8.75
CA ASP A 39 9.12 3.75 9.76
C ASP A 39 7.71 3.58 9.19
N HIS A 40 6.92 2.69 9.80
CA HIS A 40 5.54 2.43 9.43
C HIS A 40 4.54 3.04 10.40
N GLY A 41 5.02 3.80 11.39
CA GLY A 41 4.21 4.44 12.41
C GLY A 41 4.04 3.60 13.66
N GLU A 42 4.88 2.58 13.88
CA GLU A 42 4.83 1.68 15.04
C GLU A 42 4.82 2.42 16.38
N THR A 43 5.41 3.61 16.46
CA THR A 43 5.43 4.43 17.68
C THR A 43 4.76 5.79 17.50
N SER A 44 4.69 6.31 16.27
CA SER A 44 4.29 7.69 15.99
C SER A 44 2.80 7.86 15.64
N TYR A 45 2.18 6.90 14.95
CA TYR A 45 0.77 7.06 14.51
C TYR A 45 -0.20 7.00 15.70
N ARG A 46 -1.06 8.01 15.87
CA ARG A 46 -2.08 8.03 16.94
C ARG A 46 -3.47 8.02 16.33
N GLY A 47 -4.27 7.03 16.68
CA GLY A 47 -5.66 6.93 16.22
C GLY A 47 -6.59 7.88 16.97
N SER A 48 -7.72 8.19 16.34
CA SER A 48 -8.79 9.06 16.87
C SER A 48 -10.19 8.44 16.71
N GLY A 49 -10.26 7.15 16.37
CA GLY A 49 -11.52 6.39 16.25
C GLY A 49 -12.22 6.55 14.90
N ARG A 50 -11.52 7.04 13.87
CA ARG A 50 -12.10 7.38 12.56
C ARG A 50 -12.61 6.17 11.77
N LEU A 51 -12.17 4.96 12.15
CA LEU A 51 -12.54 3.69 11.53
C LEU A 51 -13.10 2.70 12.56
N ALA A 52 -13.69 3.19 13.65
CA ALA A 52 -14.22 2.35 14.71
C ALA A 52 -15.21 1.30 14.16
N GLY A 53 -14.91 0.02 14.42
CA GLY A 53 -15.75 -1.11 14.03
C GLY A 53 -15.63 -1.56 12.57
N ARG A 54 -14.82 -0.86 11.74
CA ARG A 54 -14.61 -1.20 10.33
C ARG A 54 -13.87 -2.52 10.15
N LYS A 55 -14.03 -3.14 8.98
CA LYS A 55 -13.50 -4.47 8.64
C LYS A 55 -12.67 -4.39 7.37
N ALA A 56 -11.35 -4.42 7.52
CA ALA A 56 -10.41 -4.16 6.43
C ALA A 56 -9.65 -5.40 5.98
N LEU A 57 -9.55 -5.59 4.66
CA LEU A 57 -8.57 -6.48 4.03
C LEU A 57 -7.51 -5.64 3.32
N ILE A 58 -6.23 -5.87 3.64
CA ILE A 58 -5.09 -5.17 3.05
C ILE A 58 -4.13 -6.19 2.43
N THR A 59 -3.85 -6.07 1.13
CA THR A 59 -2.81 -6.89 0.49
C THR A 59 -1.44 -6.23 0.57
N GLY A 60 -0.37 -7.01 0.75
CA GLY A 60 0.97 -6.49 1.06
C GLY A 60 0.96 -5.74 2.39
N GLY A 61 0.23 -6.28 3.37
CA GLY A 61 0.04 -5.65 4.69
C GLY A 61 1.12 -5.99 5.70
N ASP A 62 2.09 -6.83 5.33
CA ASP A 62 3.24 -7.29 6.12
C ASP A 62 4.32 -6.21 6.26
N SER A 63 4.54 -5.39 5.23
CA SER A 63 5.62 -4.42 5.14
C SER A 63 5.22 -3.14 4.39
N GLY A 64 6.08 -2.12 4.44
CA GLY A 64 5.93 -0.89 3.65
C GLY A 64 4.59 -0.17 3.85
N ILE A 65 4.04 0.36 2.75
CA ILE A 65 2.84 1.22 2.79
C ILE A 65 1.61 0.46 3.33
N GLY A 66 1.46 -0.82 2.96
CA GLY A 66 0.36 -1.65 3.46
C GLY A 66 0.45 -1.91 4.97
N ARG A 67 1.66 -2.11 5.50
CA ARG A 67 1.89 -2.19 6.96
C ARG A 67 1.51 -0.88 7.66
N ALA A 68 1.92 0.27 7.13
CA ALA A 68 1.55 1.56 7.70
C ALA A 68 0.03 1.78 7.71
N ALA A 69 -0.65 1.43 6.62
CA ALA A 69 -2.12 1.45 6.56
C ALA A 69 -2.76 0.48 7.57
N ALA A 70 -2.22 -0.75 7.73
CA ALA A 70 -2.71 -1.73 8.69
C ALA A 70 -2.61 -1.26 10.14
N ILE A 71 -1.44 -0.69 10.52
CA ILE A 71 -1.21 -0.11 11.84
C ILE A 71 -2.18 1.03 12.09
N ALA A 72 -2.31 1.97 11.15
CA ALA A 72 -3.21 3.10 11.27
C ALA A 72 -4.67 2.67 11.37
N TYR A 73 -5.12 1.74 10.53
CA TYR A 73 -6.50 1.23 10.58
C TYR A 73 -6.84 0.59 11.91
N ALA A 74 -5.94 -0.23 12.45
CA ALA A 74 -6.13 -0.83 13.76
C ALA A 74 -6.21 0.23 14.86
N ARG A 75 -5.33 1.23 14.85
CA ARG A 75 -5.36 2.35 15.82
C ARG A 75 -6.59 3.24 15.68
N GLU A 76 -7.14 3.35 14.48
CA GLU A 76 -8.42 4.04 14.22
C GLU A 76 -9.65 3.20 14.58
N GLY A 77 -9.46 1.95 15.02
CA GLY A 77 -10.51 1.10 15.57
C GLY A 77 -11.05 0.02 14.62
N ALA A 78 -10.39 -0.25 13.49
CA ALA A 78 -10.78 -1.29 12.54
C ALA A 78 -10.20 -2.65 12.91
N ASP A 79 -10.92 -3.72 12.61
CA ASP A 79 -10.33 -5.08 12.54
C ASP A 79 -9.68 -5.27 11.17
N VAL A 80 -8.52 -5.92 11.13
CA VAL A 80 -7.65 -5.94 9.95
C VAL A 80 -7.21 -7.37 9.61
N ALA A 81 -7.46 -7.77 8.37
CA ALA A 81 -6.86 -8.92 7.73
C ALA A 81 -5.74 -8.45 6.78
N ILE A 82 -4.58 -9.10 6.84
CA ILE A 82 -3.46 -8.84 5.93
C ILE A 82 -3.17 -10.07 5.08
N ALA A 83 -2.94 -9.84 3.79
CA ALA A 83 -2.42 -10.84 2.85
C ALA A 83 -1.00 -10.48 2.44
N TYR A 84 -0.14 -11.49 2.30
CA TYR A 84 1.30 -11.36 2.05
C TYR A 84 1.83 -12.70 1.52
N LEU A 85 3.06 -12.75 0.99
CA LEU A 85 3.67 -14.00 0.57
C LEU A 85 4.21 -14.78 1.80
N PRO A 86 4.20 -16.12 1.81
CA PRO A 86 4.71 -16.89 2.95
C PRO A 86 6.14 -16.56 3.39
N ALA A 87 7.00 -16.11 2.48
CA ALA A 87 8.37 -15.68 2.79
C ALA A 87 8.44 -14.45 3.70
N GLU A 88 7.38 -13.64 3.76
CA GLU A 88 7.28 -12.39 4.52
C GLU A 88 6.70 -12.60 5.93
N GLU A 89 6.46 -13.85 6.34
CA GLU A 89 5.90 -14.21 7.65
C GLU A 89 6.60 -13.56 8.85
N PRO A 90 7.95 -13.35 8.88
CA PRO A 90 8.57 -12.59 9.96
C PRO A 90 8.04 -11.16 10.12
N ASP A 91 7.90 -10.42 9.01
CA ASP A 91 7.38 -9.04 9.03
C ASP A 91 5.88 -9.03 9.35
N ALA A 92 5.11 -9.95 8.75
CA ALA A 92 3.68 -10.07 8.99
C ALA A 92 3.34 -10.33 10.46
N ARG A 93 4.12 -11.17 11.16
CA ARG A 93 3.92 -11.47 12.59
C ARG A 93 4.01 -10.22 13.46
N GLU A 94 4.91 -9.29 13.13
CA GLU A 94 5.00 -8.02 13.83
C GLU A 94 3.73 -7.17 13.64
N VAL A 95 3.22 -7.10 12.41
CA VAL A 95 1.98 -6.36 12.10
C VAL A 95 0.79 -6.96 12.83
N ILE A 96 0.67 -8.29 12.86
CA ILE A 96 -0.37 -8.99 13.62
C ILE A 96 -0.29 -8.65 15.12
N ALA A 97 0.92 -8.58 15.70
CA ALA A 97 1.11 -8.18 17.08
C ALA A 97 0.69 -6.72 17.31
N LEU A 98 1.04 -5.80 16.40
CA LEU A 98 0.66 -4.39 16.48
C LEU A 98 -0.85 -4.17 16.38
N ILE A 99 -1.55 -4.88 15.48
CA ILE A 99 -3.02 -4.83 15.37
C ILE A 99 -3.67 -5.32 16.68
N ARG A 100 -3.18 -6.43 17.24
CA ARG A 100 -3.69 -6.96 18.51
C ARG A 100 -3.40 -6.03 19.68
N ALA A 101 -2.24 -5.37 19.71
CA ALA A 101 -1.89 -4.39 20.74
C ALA A 101 -2.81 -3.16 20.70
N ALA A 102 -3.38 -2.82 19.54
CA ALA A 102 -4.44 -1.80 19.41
C ALA A 102 -5.84 -2.30 19.87
N GLY A 103 -5.95 -3.51 20.42
CA GLY A 103 -7.21 -4.10 20.87
C GLY A 103 -8.11 -4.58 19.73
N ARG A 104 -7.56 -4.78 18.53
CA ARG A 104 -8.32 -5.14 17.33
C ARG A 104 -8.09 -6.59 16.90
N LYS A 105 -9.03 -7.13 16.13
CA LYS A 105 -8.87 -8.46 15.54
C LYS A 105 -7.88 -8.39 14.38
N ALA A 106 -6.90 -9.30 14.42
CA ALA A 106 -5.86 -9.43 13.41
C ALA A 106 -5.94 -10.80 12.74
N VAL A 107 -5.98 -10.83 11.40
CA VAL A 107 -6.05 -12.07 10.61
C VAL A 107 -4.91 -12.12 9.60
N ALA A 108 -4.13 -13.20 9.64
CA ALA A 108 -3.02 -13.45 8.73
C ALA A 108 -3.45 -14.42 7.62
N LEU A 109 -3.33 -14.01 6.36
CA LEU A 109 -3.80 -14.77 5.20
C LEU A 109 -2.69 -14.89 4.15
N PRO A 110 -1.60 -15.63 4.39
CA PRO A 110 -0.51 -15.74 3.43
C PRO A 110 -0.92 -16.47 2.14
N GLY A 111 -0.39 -16.04 1.00
CA GLY A 111 -0.54 -16.69 -0.30
C GLY A 111 -0.29 -15.77 -1.50
N ASP A 112 -0.44 -16.32 -2.70
CA ASP A 112 -0.03 -15.66 -3.94
C ASP A 112 -1.21 -15.10 -4.74
N LEU A 113 -1.25 -13.77 -4.87
CA LEU A 113 -2.31 -13.04 -5.55
C LEU A 113 -2.37 -13.27 -7.07
N ARG A 114 -1.33 -13.84 -7.67
CA ARG A 114 -1.38 -14.26 -9.09
C ARG A 114 -2.34 -15.43 -9.31
N ASN A 115 -2.66 -16.16 -8.25
CA ASN A 115 -3.61 -17.26 -8.27
C ASN A 115 -5.05 -16.76 -8.03
N ARG A 116 -5.90 -16.89 -9.06
CA ARG A 116 -7.32 -16.53 -9.01
C ARG A 116 -8.08 -17.19 -7.86
N LYS A 117 -7.89 -18.50 -7.65
CA LYS A 117 -8.59 -19.28 -6.61
C LYS A 117 -8.18 -18.80 -5.21
N TYR A 118 -6.91 -18.43 -5.04
CA TYR A 118 -6.45 -17.83 -3.80
C TYR A 118 -7.10 -16.46 -3.57
N CYS A 119 -7.17 -15.58 -4.58
CA CYS A 119 -7.86 -14.28 -4.43
C CYS A 119 -9.33 -14.43 -3.99
N ASP A 120 -10.07 -15.37 -4.59
CA ASP A 120 -11.45 -15.65 -4.20
C ASP A 120 -11.54 -16.16 -2.75
N THR A 121 -10.67 -17.09 -2.38
CA THR A 121 -10.60 -17.64 -1.01
C THR A 121 -10.18 -16.59 0.01
N LEU A 122 -9.24 -15.72 -0.36
CA LEU A 122 -8.71 -14.65 0.50
C LEU A 122 -9.83 -13.72 0.96
N VAL A 123 -10.63 -13.23 0.02
CA VAL A 123 -11.75 -12.34 0.32
C VAL A 123 -12.79 -13.03 1.20
N GLN A 124 -13.16 -14.28 0.89
CA GLN A 124 -14.14 -15.03 1.67
C GLN A 124 -13.65 -15.32 3.09
N ARG A 125 -12.37 -15.66 3.24
CA ARG A 125 -11.73 -15.85 4.56
C ARG A 125 -11.70 -14.55 5.35
N ALA A 126 -11.26 -13.45 4.75
CA ALA A 126 -11.24 -12.14 5.41
C ALA A 126 -12.65 -11.74 5.88
N HIS A 127 -13.65 -11.84 5.02
CA HIS A 127 -15.04 -11.53 5.37
C HIS A 127 -15.54 -12.38 6.56
N ARG A 128 -15.36 -13.71 6.49
CA ARG A 128 -15.79 -14.62 7.56
C ARG A 128 -15.04 -14.39 8.85
N GLU A 129 -13.72 -14.29 8.79
CA GLU A 129 -12.87 -14.18 9.97
C GLU A 129 -13.00 -12.80 10.62
N LEU A 130 -13.28 -11.72 9.88
CA LEU A 130 -13.53 -10.39 10.46
C LEU A 130 -14.99 -10.17 10.89
N GLY A 131 -15.92 -11.02 10.44
CA GLY A 131 -17.37 -10.85 10.65
C GLY A 131 -17.98 -9.77 9.77
N GLY A 132 -17.42 -9.54 8.59
CA GLY A 132 -17.78 -8.47 7.66
C GLY A 132 -16.60 -8.04 6.79
N LEU A 133 -16.86 -7.29 5.73
CA LEU A 133 -15.81 -6.65 4.92
C LEU A 133 -16.36 -5.34 4.35
N ASP A 134 -15.73 -4.22 4.68
CA ASP A 134 -16.16 -2.88 4.24
C ASP A 134 -15.00 -1.99 3.79
N ILE A 135 -13.75 -2.44 3.93
CA ILE A 135 -12.57 -1.81 3.34
C ILE A 135 -11.75 -2.87 2.59
N LEU A 136 -11.45 -2.61 1.32
CA LEU A 136 -10.45 -3.36 0.56
C LEU A 136 -9.31 -2.42 0.17
N VAL A 137 -8.09 -2.76 0.58
CA VAL A 137 -6.87 -2.10 0.12
C VAL A 137 -6.08 -3.07 -0.77
N SER A 138 -6.05 -2.78 -2.08
CA SER A 138 -5.20 -3.48 -3.04
C SER A 138 -3.87 -2.74 -3.13
N ASN A 139 -2.91 -3.16 -2.29
CA ASN A 139 -1.61 -2.50 -2.15
C ASN A 139 -0.43 -3.37 -2.61
N ALA A 140 -0.51 -4.70 -2.45
CA ALA A 140 0.53 -5.61 -2.94
C ALA A 140 0.88 -5.30 -4.41
N GLY A 141 2.18 -5.31 -4.71
CA GLY A 141 2.67 -5.04 -6.05
C GLY A 141 4.01 -5.72 -6.30
N ARG A 142 4.26 -6.04 -7.56
CA ARG A 142 5.54 -6.51 -8.07
C ARG A 142 6.18 -5.40 -8.90
N GLN A 143 7.47 -5.18 -8.69
CA GLN A 143 8.30 -4.21 -9.40
C GLN A 143 9.67 -4.85 -9.60
N ARG A 144 10.15 -4.92 -10.84
CA ARG A 144 11.48 -5.43 -11.17
C ARG A 144 12.07 -4.56 -12.28
N HIS A 145 13.18 -3.89 -12.00
CA HIS A 145 13.81 -3.02 -12.98
C HIS A 145 14.48 -3.82 -14.11
N GLN A 146 14.50 -3.25 -15.30
CA GLN A 146 15.25 -3.69 -16.47
C GLN A 146 15.67 -2.47 -17.29
N ASP A 147 16.89 -2.45 -17.79
CA ASP A 147 17.42 -1.29 -18.53
C ASP A 147 16.84 -1.18 -19.95
N SER A 148 16.40 -2.30 -20.52
CA SER A 148 15.80 -2.37 -21.85
C SER A 148 14.55 -3.24 -21.86
N ILE A 149 13.63 -2.91 -22.77
CA ILE A 149 12.48 -3.78 -23.07
C ILE A 149 12.92 -5.18 -23.52
N LEU A 150 14.12 -5.31 -24.11
CA LEU A 150 14.68 -6.59 -24.55
C LEU A 150 15.05 -7.51 -23.39
N ASP A 151 15.25 -6.95 -22.19
CA ASP A 151 15.59 -7.70 -20.97
C ASP A 151 14.36 -8.08 -20.13
N ILE A 152 13.18 -7.58 -20.51
CA ILE A 152 11.91 -7.94 -19.88
C ILE A 152 11.45 -9.27 -20.49
N SER A 153 11.58 -10.35 -19.73
CA SER A 153 11.04 -11.65 -20.14
C SER A 153 9.52 -11.65 -20.12
N ASP A 154 8.91 -12.52 -20.94
CA ASP A 154 7.46 -12.73 -20.96
C ASP A 154 6.92 -13.09 -19.56
N GLU A 155 7.68 -13.88 -18.79
CA GLU A 155 7.33 -14.24 -17.42
C GLU A 155 7.34 -13.03 -16.50
N GLN A 156 8.37 -12.18 -16.56
CA GLN A 156 8.41 -10.96 -15.75
C GLN A 156 7.18 -10.09 -16.06
N PHE A 157 6.90 -9.86 -17.34
CA PHE A 157 5.77 -9.05 -17.77
C PHE A 157 4.44 -9.62 -17.26
N ASP A 158 4.19 -10.93 -17.46
CA ASP A 158 2.97 -11.59 -16.97
C ASP A 158 2.88 -11.55 -15.43
N GLU A 159 3.97 -11.81 -14.72
CA GLU A 159 3.98 -11.78 -13.25
C GLU A 159 3.69 -10.39 -12.68
N THR A 160 4.21 -9.33 -13.32
CA THR A 160 3.94 -7.94 -12.94
C THR A 160 2.46 -7.60 -13.17
N PHE A 161 1.90 -7.94 -14.33
CA PHE A 161 0.47 -7.71 -14.61
C PHE A 161 -0.45 -8.55 -13.73
N ARG A 162 -0.12 -9.83 -13.50
CA ARG A 162 -0.93 -10.71 -12.64
C ARG A 162 -1.00 -10.20 -11.21
N THR A 163 0.14 -9.77 -10.68
CA THR A 163 0.21 -9.24 -9.31
C THR A 163 -0.50 -7.90 -9.20
N ASN A 164 -0.29 -6.99 -10.16
CA ASN A 164 -0.69 -5.59 -9.99
C ASN A 164 -2.10 -5.30 -10.52
N ILE A 165 -2.53 -5.97 -11.59
CA ILE A 165 -3.82 -5.71 -12.27
C ILE A 165 -4.81 -6.85 -12.09
N TYR A 166 -4.40 -8.10 -12.36
CA TYR A 166 -5.34 -9.22 -12.28
C TYR A 166 -5.79 -9.42 -10.84
N ALA A 167 -4.88 -9.32 -9.87
CA ALA A 167 -5.23 -9.34 -8.45
C ALA A 167 -6.24 -8.23 -8.09
N LEU A 168 -6.01 -6.98 -8.48
CA LEU A 168 -6.96 -5.88 -8.23
C LEU A 168 -8.34 -6.19 -8.80
N PHE A 169 -8.41 -6.70 -10.03
CA PHE A 169 -9.66 -7.12 -10.65
C PHE A 169 -10.33 -8.28 -9.88
N TYR A 170 -9.58 -9.32 -9.53
CA TYR A 170 -10.09 -10.51 -8.85
C TYR A 170 -10.61 -10.20 -7.45
N LEU A 171 -9.81 -9.48 -6.66
CA LEU A 171 -10.16 -9.06 -5.31
C LEU A 171 -11.38 -8.13 -5.32
N SER A 172 -11.42 -7.14 -6.21
CA SER A 172 -12.56 -6.22 -6.32
C SER A 172 -13.84 -6.99 -6.67
N LYS A 173 -13.78 -7.86 -7.68
CA LYS A 173 -14.93 -8.66 -8.12
C LYS A 173 -15.46 -9.57 -7.00
N ALA A 174 -14.58 -10.16 -6.21
CA ALA A 174 -14.96 -11.02 -5.10
C ALA A 174 -15.47 -10.23 -3.87
N ALA A 175 -14.88 -9.07 -3.58
CA ALA A 175 -15.21 -8.27 -2.39
C ALA A 175 -16.51 -7.50 -2.54
N ILE A 176 -16.77 -6.91 -3.72
CA ILE A 176 -17.93 -6.05 -3.99
C ILE A 176 -19.23 -6.72 -3.49
N PRO A 177 -19.61 -7.94 -3.87
CA PRO A 177 -20.85 -8.58 -3.39
C PRO A 177 -21.04 -8.59 -1.87
N LEU A 178 -19.95 -8.65 -1.10
CA LEU A 178 -19.95 -8.73 0.36
C LEU A 178 -19.92 -7.36 1.07
N MET A 179 -19.59 -6.29 0.33
CA MET A 179 -19.44 -4.95 0.90
C MET A 179 -20.78 -4.23 1.05
N PRO A 180 -21.07 -3.62 2.22
CA PRO A 180 -22.25 -2.81 2.42
C PRO A 180 -22.12 -1.42 1.75
N ARG A 181 -23.24 -0.68 1.69
CA ARG A 181 -23.19 0.76 1.41
C ARG A 181 -22.31 1.46 2.44
N GLY A 182 -21.52 2.42 2.01
CA GLY A 182 -20.47 3.07 2.82
C GLY A 182 -19.10 2.37 2.72
N GLY A 183 -19.00 1.25 2.01
CA GLY A 183 -17.73 0.56 1.78
C GLY A 183 -16.74 1.37 0.94
N ALA A 184 -15.45 1.05 1.08
CA ALA A 184 -14.36 1.72 0.36
C ALA A 184 -13.36 0.73 -0.24
N ILE A 185 -13.00 0.94 -1.50
CA ILE A 185 -11.89 0.25 -2.18
C ILE A 185 -10.78 1.27 -2.43
N ILE A 186 -9.56 0.94 -2.06
CA ILE A 186 -8.37 1.78 -2.23
C ILE A 186 -7.31 0.96 -2.95
N ALA A 187 -6.86 1.41 -4.12
CA ALA A 187 -5.74 0.81 -4.83
C ALA A 187 -4.46 1.63 -4.64
N THR A 188 -3.31 0.98 -4.74
CA THR A 188 -2.01 1.67 -4.68
C THR A 188 -1.42 1.76 -6.09
N ALA A 189 -1.52 2.95 -6.68
CA ALA A 189 -0.90 3.33 -7.94
C ALA A 189 0.58 3.71 -7.71
N SER A 190 1.10 4.70 -8.44
CA SER A 190 2.43 5.29 -8.28
C SER A 190 2.50 6.58 -9.10
N VAL A 191 3.44 7.47 -8.77
CA VAL A 191 3.87 8.55 -9.69
C VAL A 191 4.30 8.02 -11.07
N ASN A 192 4.76 6.77 -11.16
CA ASN A 192 5.09 6.10 -12.43
C ASN A 192 3.89 5.95 -13.38
N ALA A 193 2.65 6.11 -12.89
CA ALA A 193 1.48 6.16 -13.76
C ALA A 193 1.41 7.44 -14.62
N PHE A 194 2.14 8.49 -14.22
CA PHE A 194 2.07 9.84 -14.80
C PHE A 194 3.43 10.33 -15.30
N SER A 195 4.50 9.95 -14.61
CA SER A 195 5.89 10.19 -14.98
C SER A 195 6.66 8.86 -14.87
N PRO A 196 6.54 7.97 -15.87
CA PRO A 196 7.14 6.63 -15.83
C PRO A 196 8.67 6.71 -15.88
N SER A 197 9.32 5.89 -15.06
CA SER A 197 10.77 5.66 -15.16
C SER A 197 11.10 4.75 -16.34
N GLU A 198 12.22 5.01 -17.00
CA GLU A 198 12.69 4.24 -18.16
C GLU A 198 12.97 2.77 -17.81
N ILE A 199 13.44 2.48 -16.59
CA ILE A 199 13.80 1.12 -16.17
C ILE A 199 12.62 0.30 -15.62
N LEU A 200 11.40 0.84 -15.63
CA LEU A 200 10.21 0.26 -14.99
C LEU A 200 9.03 0.15 -15.97
N LEU A 201 9.25 -0.30 -17.20
CA LEU A 201 8.24 -0.31 -18.26
C LEU A 201 6.97 -1.10 -17.87
N ASP A 202 7.09 -2.37 -17.51
CA ASP A 202 5.97 -3.24 -17.16
C ASP A 202 5.24 -2.74 -15.90
N TYR A 203 5.98 -2.36 -14.87
CA TYR A 203 5.46 -1.77 -13.64
C TYR A 203 4.66 -0.49 -13.93
N SER A 204 5.24 0.46 -14.66
CA SER A 204 4.61 1.75 -14.97
C SER A 204 3.32 1.56 -15.77
N ALA A 205 3.32 0.64 -16.74
CA ALA A 205 2.12 0.25 -17.48
C ALA A 205 1.01 -0.25 -16.53
N THR A 206 1.35 -1.11 -15.56
CA THR A 206 0.36 -1.54 -14.55
C THR A 206 -0.12 -0.37 -13.68
N LYS A 207 0.74 0.57 -13.29
CA LYS A 207 0.30 1.70 -12.46
C LYS A 207 -0.63 2.66 -13.22
N GLY A 208 -0.40 2.88 -14.52
CA GLY A 208 -1.34 3.57 -15.41
C GLY A 208 -2.68 2.83 -15.52
N ALA A 209 -2.65 1.50 -15.68
CA ALA A 209 -3.86 0.68 -15.73
C ALA A 209 -4.65 0.71 -14.41
N ILE A 210 -3.99 0.73 -13.23
CA ILE A 210 -4.67 0.90 -11.93
C ILE A 210 -5.45 2.22 -11.88
N VAL A 211 -4.85 3.34 -12.35
CA VAL A 211 -5.52 4.65 -12.37
C VAL A 211 -6.79 4.60 -13.21
N ALA A 212 -6.72 4.04 -14.42
CA ALA A 212 -7.88 3.89 -15.30
C ALA A 212 -8.93 2.95 -14.68
N PHE A 213 -8.50 1.83 -14.09
CA PHE A 213 -9.37 0.86 -13.42
C PHE A 213 -10.17 1.50 -12.29
N VAL A 214 -9.50 2.25 -11.40
CA VAL A 214 -10.14 2.95 -10.27
C VAL A 214 -11.16 3.97 -10.74
N LYS A 215 -10.81 4.82 -11.71
CA LYS A 215 -11.71 5.84 -12.26
C LYS A 215 -12.96 5.22 -12.90
N SER A 216 -12.80 4.10 -13.60
CA SER A 216 -13.92 3.37 -14.22
C SER A 216 -14.79 2.67 -13.17
N LEU A 217 -14.18 1.91 -12.25
CA LEU A 217 -14.91 1.17 -11.23
C LEU A 217 -15.67 2.09 -10.27
N ALA A 218 -15.10 3.26 -9.94
CA ALA A 218 -15.78 4.29 -9.16
C ALA A 218 -17.15 4.69 -9.75
N LYS A 219 -17.20 4.90 -11.08
CA LYS A 219 -18.45 5.24 -11.78
C LYS A 219 -19.48 4.12 -11.70
N GLN A 220 -19.04 2.87 -11.77
CA GLN A 220 -19.93 1.71 -11.62
C GLN A 220 -20.45 1.57 -10.18
N MET A 221 -19.61 1.85 -9.19
CA MET A 221 -19.90 1.53 -7.78
C MET A 221 -20.62 2.63 -7.00
N VAL A 222 -20.64 3.87 -7.51
CA VAL A 222 -21.25 5.01 -6.80
C VAL A 222 -22.72 4.78 -6.45
N HIS A 223 -23.52 4.20 -7.34
CA HIS A 223 -24.93 3.90 -7.08
C HIS A 223 -25.12 2.78 -6.04
N ARG A 224 -24.12 1.89 -5.91
CA ARG A 224 -24.05 0.88 -4.85
C ARG A 224 -23.53 1.44 -3.52
N GLY A 225 -23.19 2.74 -3.48
CA GLY A 225 -22.70 3.40 -2.27
C GLY A 225 -21.30 2.96 -1.86
N ILE A 226 -20.49 2.46 -2.80
CA ILE A 226 -19.09 2.08 -2.55
C ILE A 226 -18.18 3.08 -3.25
N ARG A 227 -17.22 3.62 -2.51
CA ARG A 227 -16.22 4.56 -3.03
C ARG A 227 -14.99 3.80 -3.49
N VAL A 228 -14.37 4.24 -4.58
CA VAL A 228 -13.19 3.58 -5.15
C VAL A 228 -12.16 4.67 -5.46
N ASN A 229 -11.01 4.63 -4.81
CA ASN A 229 -9.95 5.64 -4.98
C ASN A 229 -8.58 4.98 -5.11
N ALA A 230 -7.58 5.76 -5.48
CA ALA A 230 -6.19 5.34 -5.50
C ALA A 230 -5.30 6.29 -4.69
N VAL A 231 -4.19 5.75 -4.19
CA VAL A 231 -3.05 6.53 -3.70
C VAL A 231 -1.91 6.35 -4.69
N ALA A 232 -1.21 7.42 -5.07
CA ALA A 232 -0.06 7.42 -5.97
C ALA A 232 1.20 7.89 -5.21
N PRO A 233 1.95 6.95 -4.59
CA PRO A 233 3.20 7.26 -3.91
C PRO A 233 4.29 7.69 -4.89
N GLY A 234 5.13 8.63 -4.46
CA GLY A 234 6.47 8.89 -5.01
C GLY A 234 7.51 7.85 -4.52
N PRO A 235 8.77 8.24 -4.30
CA PRO A 235 9.78 7.34 -3.74
C PRO A 235 9.53 7.13 -2.24
N PHE A 236 9.15 5.91 -1.86
CA PHE A 236 8.99 5.49 -0.47
C PHE A 236 9.97 4.38 -0.10
N TRP A 237 10.61 4.53 1.05
CA TRP A 237 11.59 3.57 1.57
C TRP A 237 10.91 2.28 2.00
N THR A 238 10.96 1.25 1.14
CA THR A 238 10.27 -0.03 1.35
C THR A 238 11.08 -1.20 0.80
N ALA A 239 10.78 -2.41 1.28
CA ALA A 239 11.47 -3.64 0.86
C ALA A 239 11.41 -3.85 -0.67
N LEU A 240 10.33 -3.40 -1.32
CA LEU A 240 10.12 -3.44 -2.77
C LEU A 240 11.28 -2.81 -3.56
N GLN A 241 11.85 -1.72 -3.06
CA GLN A 241 12.92 -1.01 -3.78
C GLN A 241 14.23 -1.80 -3.73
N VAL A 242 14.58 -2.34 -2.56
CA VAL A 242 15.83 -3.10 -2.34
C VAL A 242 15.73 -4.56 -2.78
N SER A 243 14.56 -5.04 -3.20
CA SER A 243 14.33 -6.42 -3.66
C SER A 243 14.16 -6.56 -5.18
N GLY A 244 14.74 -5.62 -5.92
CA GLY A 244 14.75 -5.60 -7.39
C GLY A 244 13.95 -4.45 -7.99
N GLY A 245 13.28 -3.62 -7.20
CA GLY A 245 12.56 -2.44 -7.68
C GLY A 245 13.47 -1.32 -8.21
N GLN A 246 14.71 -1.24 -7.71
CA GLN A 246 15.74 -0.28 -8.13
C GLN A 246 17.10 -0.97 -8.26
N THR A 247 18.03 -0.31 -8.96
CA THR A 247 19.46 -0.68 -8.92
C THR A 247 20.06 -0.34 -7.56
N GLU A 248 21.13 -1.03 -7.15
CA GLU A 248 21.82 -0.73 -5.88
C GLU A 248 22.39 0.70 -5.84
N GLU A 249 22.78 1.24 -7.01
CA GLU A 249 23.22 2.62 -7.15
C GLU A 249 22.08 3.61 -6.87
N ASN A 250 20.90 3.37 -7.44
CA ASN A 250 19.71 4.21 -7.17
C ASN A 250 19.27 4.13 -5.71
N ILE A 251 19.48 2.98 -5.04
CA ILE A 251 19.20 2.84 -3.61
C ILE A 251 20.07 3.77 -2.76
N HIS A 252 21.34 3.96 -3.12
CA HIS A 252 22.25 4.83 -2.37
C HIS A 252 21.75 6.28 -2.29
N ASN A 253 21.20 6.80 -3.39
CA ASN A 253 20.71 8.17 -3.51
C ASN A 253 19.18 8.28 -3.49
N PHE A 254 18.47 7.25 -3.03
CA PHE A 254 17.03 7.14 -3.22
C PHE A 254 16.23 8.32 -2.65
N GLY A 255 15.49 9.02 -3.50
CA GLY A 255 14.65 10.16 -3.13
C GLY A 255 15.40 11.50 -3.03
N ALA A 256 16.72 11.53 -3.25
CA ALA A 256 17.51 12.77 -3.29
C ALA A 256 17.04 13.74 -4.40
N GLU A 257 16.45 13.20 -5.47
CA GLU A 257 15.93 13.93 -6.62
C GLU A 257 14.61 14.67 -6.34
N THR A 258 13.92 14.33 -5.25
CA THR A 258 12.68 15.02 -4.89
C THR A 258 12.97 16.42 -4.35
N PRO A 259 12.03 17.38 -4.46
CA PRO A 259 12.18 18.69 -3.83
C PRO A 259 12.40 18.65 -2.31
N MET A 260 11.94 17.61 -1.61
CA MET A 260 12.23 17.39 -0.19
C MET A 260 13.60 16.74 0.07
N GLY A 261 14.33 16.32 -0.96
CA GLY A 261 15.67 15.74 -0.88
C GLY A 261 15.76 14.47 -0.03
N ARG A 262 14.66 13.71 0.07
CA ARG A 262 14.58 12.43 0.78
C ARG A 262 13.46 11.56 0.24
N ALA A 263 13.58 10.25 0.44
CA ALA A 263 12.46 9.34 0.29
C ALA A 263 11.42 9.54 1.41
N GLY A 264 10.16 9.30 1.09
CA GLY A 264 9.09 9.19 2.08
C GLY A 264 9.24 7.93 2.93
N GLN A 265 8.82 7.98 4.18
CA GLN A 265 8.64 6.80 5.03
C GLN A 265 7.19 6.31 4.95
N PRO A 266 6.93 4.99 5.00
CA PRO A 266 5.58 4.45 4.87
C PRO A 266 4.51 5.09 5.78
N VAL A 267 4.89 5.49 7.00
CA VAL A 267 4.01 6.19 7.95
C VAL A 267 3.36 7.45 7.35
N GLU A 268 4.05 8.16 6.46
CA GLU A 268 3.59 9.43 5.88
C GLU A 268 2.41 9.24 4.92
N LEU A 269 2.13 8.01 4.48
CA LEU A 269 0.96 7.67 3.67
C LEU A 269 -0.24 7.21 4.49
N ALA A 270 -0.03 6.72 5.72
CA ALA A 270 -1.10 6.16 6.54
C ALA A 270 -2.31 7.11 6.70
N PRO A 271 -2.13 8.43 6.92
CA PRO A 271 -3.25 9.38 7.02
C PRO A 271 -4.13 9.44 5.77
N VAL A 272 -3.55 9.30 4.57
CA VAL A 272 -4.29 9.34 3.29
C VAL A 272 -5.16 8.09 3.17
N TYR A 273 -4.62 6.91 3.47
CA TYR A 273 -5.41 5.66 3.47
C TYR A 273 -6.57 5.75 4.47
N VAL A 274 -6.33 6.29 5.67
CA VAL A 274 -7.37 6.46 6.70
C VAL A 274 -8.47 7.39 6.20
N LEU A 275 -8.11 8.56 5.63
CA LEU A 275 -9.07 9.48 5.03
C LEU A 275 -9.92 8.75 3.98
N LEU A 276 -9.28 8.10 3.01
CA LEU A 276 -9.98 7.44 1.90
C LEU A 276 -10.89 6.29 2.37
N ALA A 277 -10.56 5.62 3.47
CA ALA A 277 -11.39 4.58 4.06
C ALA A 277 -12.55 5.14 4.90
N SER A 278 -12.35 6.27 5.58
CA SER A 278 -13.31 6.88 6.51
C SER A 278 -14.60 7.37 5.85
N SER A 279 -15.65 7.58 6.63
CA SER A 279 -16.89 8.20 6.14
C SER A 279 -16.75 9.70 5.87
N GLU A 280 -15.67 10.33 6.33
CA GLU A 280 -15.37 11.75 6.06
C GLU A 280 -15.12 11.99 4.57
N ALA A 281 -14.62 10.99 3.87
CA ALA A 281 -14.38 11.00 2.43
C ALA A 281 -15.65 10.73 1.59
N SER A 282 -16.83 11.11 2.09
CA SER A 282 -18.14 10.76 1.49
C SER A 282 -18.33 11.24 0.05
N TYR A 283 -17.68 12.35 -0.32
CA TYR A 283 -17.69 12.90 -1.68
C TYR A 283 -16.42 12.59 -2.50
N ILE A 284 -15.53 11.74 -1.96
CA ILE A 284 -14.27 11.36 -2.60
C ILE A 284 -14.42 9.95 -3.20
N THR A 285 -14.64 9.89 -4.52
CA THR A 285 -14.60 8.65 -5.32
C THR A 285 -14.01 8.92 -6.71
N GLY A 286 -13.34 7.94 -7.29
CA GLY A 286 -12.64 8.03 -8.58
C GLY A 286 -11.39 8.90 -8.57
N GLN A 287 -10.85 9.23 -7.40
CA GLN A 287 -9.71 10.13 -7.25
C GLN A 287 -8.39 9.38 -7.10
N VAL A 288 -7.30 10.04 -7.46
CA VAL A 288 -5.93 9.57 -7.24
C VAL A 288 -5.22 10.60 -6.36
N TYR A 289 -4.80 10.19 -5.16
CA TYR A 289 -4.13 11.08 -4.21
C TYR A 289 -2.62 10.88 -4.28
N GLY A 290 -1.90 11.90 -4.75
CA GLY A 290 -0.45 11.90 -4.79
C GLY A 290 0.19 12.23 -3.44
N ALA A 291 1.28 11.53 -3.10
CA ALA A 291 2.20 11.92 -2.04
C ALA A 291 3.62 11.67 -2.54
N ALA A 292 4.32 12.72 -2.96
CA ALA A 292 5.53 12.56 -3.79
C ALA A 292 6.63 13.57 -3.49
N GLY A 293 6.72 14.07 -2.25
CA GLY A 293 7.85 14.91 -1.83
C GLY A 293 8.02 16.23 -2.60
N GLY A 294 6.94 16.75 -3.18
CA GLY A 294 6.94 18.02 -3.93
C GLY A 294 7.09 17.91 -5.45
N THR A 295 7.24 16.71 -6.03
CA THR A 295 7.40 16.57 -7.49
C THR A 295 6.17 16.97 -8.30
N GLY A 296 4.98 17.07 -7.67
CA GLY A 296 3.76 17.57 -8.33
C GLY A 296 3.15 16.62 -9.36
N VAL A 297 3.54 15.34 -9.34
CA VAL A 297 3.10 14.34 -10.31
C VAL A 297 1.83 13.63 -9.79
N GLY A 298 0.68 13.82 -10.45
CA GLY A 298 -0.59 13.16 -10.09
C GLY A 298 -1.84 13.70 -10.79
#